data_AF-A0A6L6E2R0-F1
#
_entry.id   AF-A0A6L6E2R0-F1
#
_cell.length_a   1.000
_cell.length_b   1.000
_cell.length_c   1.000
_cell.angle_alpha   90.00
_cell.angle_beta   90.00
_cell.angle_gamma   90.00
#
_symmetry.space_group_name_H-M   'P 1'
#
loop_
_entity.id
_entity.type
_entity.pdbx_description
1 polymer ?
#
loop_
_entity_poly.entity_id
_entity_poly.type
_entity_poly.pdbx_seq_one_letter_code
_entity_poly.pdbx_strand_id
1 'polypeptide(L)' 'KEDGHFTEPESSETIVRGWHHEGLAVRPQQRMIGHTGFLIQSRRMAPGVDVLPRRRRPAKGAYGVAEE' A
#
# COMPACT_ATOMS: atom_id res chain seq x y z
N LYS A 1 7.31 12.71 1.74
CA LYS A 1 6.59 12.67 3.04
C LYS A 1 6.54 14.04 3.71
N GLU A 2 7.54 14.90 3.53
CA GLU A 2 7.66 16.21 4.19
C GLU A 2 7.05 17.39 3.42
N ASP A 3 6.66 17.18 2.16
CA ASP A 3 6.14 18.24 1.27
C ASP A 3 4.85 18.91 1.78
N GLY A 4 4.08 18.28 2.68
CA GLY A 4 2.88 18.92 3.28
C GLY A 4 1.72 19.20 2.31
N HIS A 5 1.89 18.94 1.01
CA HIS A 5 0.87 19.16 -0.02
C HIS A 5 0.09 17.89 -0.39
N PHE A 6 0.31 16.78 0.30
CA PHE A 6 -0.30 15.49 0.00
C PHE A 6 -0.85 14.85 1.27
N THR A 7 -2.00 14.17 1.15
CA THR A 7 -2.54 13.37 2.25
C THR A 7 -1.58 12.24 2.65
N GLU A 8 -1.82 11.63 3.81
CA GLU A 8 -1.09 10.42 4.19
C GLU A 8 -1.15 9.40 3.04
N PRO A 9 -0.01 8.93 2.53
CA PRO A 9 0.01 7.97 1.44
C PRO A 9 -0.50 6.62 1.92
N GLU A 10 -1.37 6.01 1.12
CA GLU A 10 -1.81 4.63 1.29
C GLU A 10 -1.00 3.73 0.37
N SER A 11 -0.48 2.64 0.94
CA SER A 11 0.19 1.58 0.18
C SER A 11 -0.71 0.37 0.08
N SER A 12 -0.85 -0.17 -1.13
CA SER A 12 -1.57 -1.42 -1.39
C SER A 12 -0.72 -2.33 -2.28
N GLU A 13 -0.98 -3.62 -2.21
CA GLU A 13 -0.51 -4.59 -3.20
C GLU A 13 -1.69 -5.48 -3.61
N THR A 14 -1.58 -6.12 -4.77
CA THR A 14 -2.59 -7.04 -5.26
C THR A 14 -1.97 -8.39 -5.57
N ILE A 15 -2.61 -9.45 -5.10
CA ILE A 15 -2.24 -10.82 -5.39
C ILE A 15 -3.34 -11.42 -6.27
N VAL A 16 -3.01 -11.71 -7.52
CA VAL A 16 -3.94 -12.35 -8.46
C VAL A 16 -3.68 -13.86 -8.45
N ARG A 17 -4.65 -14.63 -7.94
CA ARG A 17 -4.56 -16.09 -7.87
C ARG A 17 -5.60 -16.74 -8.77
N GLY A 18 -5.13 -17.44 -9.79
CA GLY A 18 -6.00 -18.21 -10.66
C GLY A 18 -6.55 -19.47 -9.99
N TRP A 19 -7.75 -19.88 -10.42
CA TRP A 19 -8.42 -21.09 -9.99
C TRP A 19 -8.65 -22.03 -11.18
N HIS A 20 -8.65 -23.33 -10.92
CA HIS A 20 -9.21 -24.34 -11.80
C HIS A 20 -10.68 -24.54 -11.42
N HIS A 21 -11.56 -24.44 -12.40
CA HIS A 21 -12.98 -24.75 -12.25
C HIS A 21 -13.39 -25.65 -13.42
N GLU A 22 -13.24 -26.97 -13.22
CA GLU A 22 -13.55 -27.97 -14.25
C GLU A 22 -14.33 -29.13 -13.62
N GLY A 23 -15.62 -29.22 -13.96
CA GLY A 23 -16.53 -30.20 -13.35
C GLY A 23 -16.54 -30.10 -11.82
N LEU A 24 -16.22 -31.21 -11.13
CA LEU A 24 -16.13 -31.26 -9.67
C LEU A 24 -14.76 -30.81 -9.12
N ALA A 25 -13.78 -30.55 -9.99
CA ALA A 25 -12.46 -30.10 -9.58
C ALA A 25 -12.44 -28.57 -9.45
N VAL A 26 -12.75 -28.07 -8.24
CA VAL A 26 -12.65 -26.64 -7.88
C VAL A 26 -11.50 -26.45 -6.91
N ARG A 27 -10.41 -25.86 -7.39
CA ARG A 27 -9.20 -25.65 -6.58
C ARG A 27 -8.32 -24.52 -7.11
N PRO A 28 -7.46 -23.91 -6.29
CA PRO A 28 -6.46 -22.97 -6.79
C PRO A 28 -5.46 -23.64 -7.76
N GLN A 29 -4.84 -22.83 -8.62
CA GLN A 29 -3.68 -23.26 -9.39
C GLN A 29 -2.51 -23.64 -8.47
N GLN A 30 -1.71 -24.63 -8.90
CA GLN A 30 -0.56 -25.11 -8.13
C GLN A 30 0.59 -24.10 -8.06
N ARG A 31 0.68 -23.20 -9.05
CA ARG A 31 1.67 -22.12 -9.11
C ARG A 31 0.99 -20.78 -9.18
N MET A 32 1.62 -19.77 -8.60
CA MET A 32 1.25 -18.36 -8.73
C MET A 32 2.47 -17.48 -8.46
N ILE A 33 2.42 -16.23 -8.91
CA ILE A 33 3.41 -15.22 -8.52
C ILE A 33 3.03 -14.71 -7.13
N GLY A 34 3.95 -14.84 -6.16
CA GLY A 34 3.71 -14.49 -4.76
C GLY A 34 3.75 -12.98 -4.47
N HIS A 35 4.48 -12.22 -5.28
CA HIS A 35 4.58 -10.77 -5.15
C HIS A 35 5.03 -10.15 -6.47
N THR A 36 4.65 -8.89 -6.70
CA THR A 36 5.11 -8.12 -7.85
C THR A 36 5.56 -6.73 -7.40
N GLY A 37 4.70 -6.02 -6.69
CA GLY A 37 5.05 -4.71 -6.15
C GLY A 37 3.90 -4.05 -5.41
N PHE A 38 4.22 -2.91 -4.83
CA PHE A 38 3.26 -2.04 -4.15
C PHE A 38 2.87 -0.86 -5.04
N LEU A 39 1.61 -0.46 -4.94
CA LEU A 39 1.14 0.83 -5.42
C LEU A 39 0.97 1.76 -4.23
N ILE A 40 1.49 2.98 -4.39
CA ILE A 40 1.35 4.05 -3.41
C ILE A 40 0.45 5.12 -4.00
N GLN A 41 -0.58 5.48 -3.26
CA GLN A 41 -1.56 6.48 -3.66
C GLN A 41 -1.65 7.56 -2.60
N SER A 42 -1.80 8.81 -3.03
CA SER A 42 -2.07 9.94 -2.15
C SER A 42 -2.84 11.00 -2.93
N ARG A 43 -3.58 11.86 -2.21
CA ARG A 43 -4.32 12.96 -2.80
C ARG A 43 -3.56 14.26 -2.56
N ARG A 44 -3.40 15.05 -3.61
CA ARG A 44 -2.85 16.40 -3.51
C ARG A 44 -3.86 17.33 -2.84
N MET A 45 -3.39 18.15 -1.92
CA MET A 45 -4.16 19.19 -1.26
C MET A 45 -4.31 20.43 -2.15
N ALA A 46 -5.39 21.16 -1.95
CA ALA A 46 -5.51 22.48 -2.54
C ALA A 46 -4.46 23.44 -1.94
N PRO A 47 -4.01 24.47 -2.66
CA PRO A 47 -3.07 25.45 -2.14
C PRO A 47 -3.59 26.10 -0.84
N GLY A 48 -2.74 26.19 0.19
CA GLY A 48 -3.08 26.82 1.47
C GLY A 48 -4.00 25.99 2.38
N VAL A 49 -4.32 24.74 2.01
CA VAL A 49 -5.10 23.83 2.85
C VAL A 49 -4.16 22.85 3.54
N ASP A 50 -4.17 22.89 4.88
CA ASP A 50 -3.37 21.99 5.69
C ASP A 50 -3.82 20.53 5.55
N VAL A 51 -2.85 19.62 5.56
CA VAL A 51 -3.10 18.18 5.56
C VAL A 51 -3.65 17.75 6.92
N LEU A 52 -4.64 16.86 6.90
CA LEU A 52 -5.17 16.27 8.13
C LEU A 52 -4.07 15.54 8.91
N PRO A 53 -4.04 15.70 10.25
CA PRO A 53 -3.02 15.06 11.07
C PRO A 53 -3.07 13.54 10.96
N ARG A 54 -1.90 12.91 10.96
CA ARG A 54 -1.73 11.47 10.80
C ARG A 54 -2.46 10.73 11.92
N ARG A 55 -3.49 9.95 11.58
CA ARG A 55 -4.28 9.18 12.56
C ARG A 55 -3.66 7.83 12.91
N ARG A 56 -2.72 7.32 12.10
CA ARG A 56 -2.10 6.01 12.30
C ARG A 56 -0.71 6.18 12.93
N ARG A 57 -0.45 5.46 14.03
CA ARG A 57 0.87 5.40 14.64
C ARG A 57 1.85 4.79 13.63
N PRO A 58 3.01 5.41 13.37
CA PRO A 58 4.02 4.82 12.51
C PRO A 58 4.51 3.47 13.07
N ALA A 59 4.91 2.56 12.19
CA ALA A 59 5.55 1.32 12.59
C ALA A 59 6.83 1.62 13.40
N LYS A 60 7.19 0.71 14.31
CA LYS A 60 8.42 0.80 15.10
C LYS A 60 9.61 0.73 14.13
N GLY A 61 10.24 1.86 13.83
CA GLY A 61 11.30 2.00 12.82
C GLY A 61 10.97 2.90 11.62
N ALA A 62 9.80 3.55 11.59
CA ALA A 62 9.40 4.42 10.47
C ALA A 62 10.06 5.82 10.48
N TYR A 63 10.71 6.19 11.58
CA TYR A 63 11.57 7.36 11.65
C TYR A 63 12.98 6.88 11.33
N GLY A 64 13.62 7.49 10.32
CA GLY A 64 15.03 7.23 10.03
C GLY A 64 15.84 7.41 11.30
N VAL A 65 16.91 6.62 11.44
CA VAL A 65 17.93 6.84 12.47
C VAL A 65 18.28 8.33 12.39
N ALA A 66 18.10 9.07 13.49
CA ALA A 66 18.52 10.46 13.52
C ALA A 66 20.01 10.46 13.16
N GLU A 67 20.35 11.03 12.01
CA GLU A 67 21.76 11.24 11.64
C GLU A 67 22.33 12.21 12.68
N GLU A 68 23.41 11.78 13.33
CA GLU A 68 24.23 12.59 14.24
C GLU A 68 25.28 13.35 13.44
#